data_AF-A0A179V5D5-F1
#
_entry.id   AF-A0A179V5D5-F1
#
_cell.length_a   1.000
_cell.length_b   1.000
_cell.length_c   1.000
_cell.angle_alpha   90.00
_cell.angle_beta   90.00
_cell.angle_gamma   90.00
#
_symmetry.space_group_name_H-M   'P 1'
#
loop_
_entity.id
_entity.type
_entity.pdbx_description
1 polymer ?
#
loop_
_entity_poly.entity_id
_entity_poly.type
_entity_poly.pdbx_seq_one_letter_code
_entity_poly.pdbx_strand_id
1 'polypeptide(L)'
;MLTFAYRYFHLFFVFTVTFGGNYFIHTLTEHGWAAAPIAKEQAEEILAGRSLQPNPWRRFSLYGLIAVFAFFIAVNSLRHGA
;
A
#
# COMPACT_ATOMS: atom_id res chain seq x y z
N MET A 1 -16.80 11.90 -4.98
CA MET A 1 -16.25 10.54 -4.76
C MET A 1 -14.87 10.67 -4.14
N LEU A 2 -14.62 10.00 -3.01
CA LEU A 2 -13.29 9.97 -2.40
C LEU A 2 -12.48 8.81 -2.96
N THR A 3 -11.22 9.04 -3.33
CA THR A 3 -10.30 8.03 -3.84
C THR A 3 -8.95 8.10 -3.10
N PHE A 4 -8.22 6.98 -3.13
CA PHE A 4 -6.87 6.90 -2.60
C PHE A 4 -5.95 6.37 -3.70
N ALA A 5 -5.02 7.21 -4.15
CA ALA A 5 -4.05 6.85 -5.18
C ALA A 5 -2.74 6.45 -4.50
N TYR A 6 -2.16 5.32 -4.88
CA TYR A 6 -0.93 4.77 -4.31
C TYR A 6 -0.04 4.14 -5.38
N ARG A 7 1.25 4.00 -5.08
CA ARG A 7 2.20 3.29 -5.95
C ARG A 7 2.46 1.92 -5.37
N TYR A 8 2.66 0.93 -6.23
CA TYR A 8 2.94 -0.43 -5.79
C TYR A 8 3.93 -1.12 -6.73
N PHE A 9 4.65 -2.08 -6.17
CA PHE A 9 5.47 -3.03 -6.91
C PHE A 9 5.01 -4.44 -6.54
N HIS A 10 5.03 -5.37 -7.48
CA HIS A 10 4.61 -6.74 -7.26
C HIS A 10 5.58 -7.74 -7.89
N LEU A 11 5.79 -8.85 -7.19
CA LEU A 11 6.44 -10.05 -7.71
C LEU A 11 5.34 -11.09 -7.95
N PHE A 12 5.06 -11.37 -9.23
CA PHE A 12 3.83 -12.04 -9.66
C PHE A 12 2.56 -11.32 -9.16
N PHE A 13 1.39 -11.92 -9.30
CA PHE A 13 0.13 -11.34 -8.81
C PHE A 13 -0.09 -11.52 -7.29
N VAL A 14 0.84 -12.17 -6.58
CA VAL A 14 0.66 -12.61 -5.18
C VAL A 14 1.38 -11.73 -4.17
N PHE A 15 2.65 -11.40 -4.42
CA PHE A 15 3.47 -10.64 -3.48
C PHE A 15 3.55 -9.19 -3.92
N THR A 16 3.04 -8.29 -3.10
CA THR A 16 2.98 -6.86 -3.39
C THR A 16 3.60 -6.06 -2.24
N VAL A 17 4.18 -4.92 -2.60
CA VAL A 17 4.48 -3.84 -1.68
C VAL A 17 3.81 -2.57 -2.19
N THR A 18 3.14 -1.86 -1.29
CA THR A 18 2.52 -0.57 -1.60
C THR A 18 3.23 0.53 -0.82
N PHE A 19 3.54 1.64 -1.49
CA PHE A 19 4.27 2.77 -0.90
C PHE A 19 3.79 4.09 -1.49
N GLY A 20 3.87 5.13 -0.66
CA GLY A 20 3.27 6.43 -0.96
C GLY A 20 1.74 6.34 -1.06
N GLY A 21 1.09 7.49 -0.96
CA GLY A 21 -0.31 7.58 -1.30
C GLY A 21 -0.94 8.89 -0.87
N ASN A 22 -1.92 9.35 -1.65
CA ASN A 22 -2.61 10.61 -1.41
C ASN A 22 -4.12 10.40 -1.60
N TYR A 23 -4.89 11.11 -0.78
CA TYR A 23 -6.34 11.14 -0.90
C TYR A 23 -6.76 12.23 -1.86
N PHE A 24 -7.76 11.93 -2.69
CA PHE A 24 -8.33 12.88 -3.64
C PHE A 24 -9.84 12.89 -3.54
N ILE A 25 -10.42 14.08 -3.51
CA ILE A 25 -11.86 14.26 -3.66
C ILE A 25 -12.16 14.58 -5.11
N HIS A 26 -13.02 13.76 -5.72
CA HIS A 26 -13.53 13.97 -7.06
C HIS A 26 -14.92 14.59 -6.97
N THR A 27 -15.09 15.77 -7.57
CA THR A 27 -16.36 16.50 -7.64
C THR A 27 -16.78 16.61 -9.10
N LEU A 28 -18.08 16.41 -9.36
CA LEU A 28 -18.64 16.65 -10.68
C LEU A 28 -18.93 18.14 -10.82
N THR A 29 -18.38 18.76 -11.84
CA THR A 29 -18.55 20.19 -12.17
C THR A 29 -19.17 20.33 -13.56
N GLU A 30 -19.57 21.55 -13.94
CA GLU A 30 -20.10 21.86 -15.28
C GLU A 30 -19.12 21.52 -16.41
N HIS A 31 -17.82 21.47 -16.13
CA HIS A 31 -16.77 21.11 -17.08
C HIS A 31 -16.30 19.65 -16.98
N GLY A 32 -16.95 18.83 -16.15
CA GLY A 32 -16.61 17.43 -15.93
C GLY A 32 -16.03 17.14 -14.54
N TRP A 33 -15.27 16.06 -14.42
CA TRP A 33 -14.70 15.61 -13.14
C TRP A 33 -13.47 16.44 -12.76
N ALA A 34 -13.57 17.16 -11.64
CA ALA A 34 -12.43 17.80 -10.99
C ALA A 34 -11.89 16.89 -9.88
N ALA A 35 -10.56 16.83 -9.72
CA ALA A 35 -9.91 16.10 -8.65
C ALA A 35 -9.04 17.05 -7.82
N ALA A 36 -9.27 17.12 -6.52
CA ALA A 36 -8.47 17.93 -5.60
C ALA A 36 -7.82 17.03 -4.54
N PRO A 37 -6.52 17.20 -4.25
CA PRO A 37 -5.88 16.49 -3.15
C PRO A 37 -6.46 16.97 -1.82
N ILE A 38 -6.62 16.05 -0.87
CA ILE A 38 -7.08 16.38 0.49
C ILE A 38 -6.12 15.79 1.52
N ALA A 39 -6.13 16.39 2.72
CA ALA A 39 -5.34 15.89 3.84
C ALA A 39 -5.91 14.56 4.35
N LYS A 40 -5.06 13.79 5.03
CA LYS A 40 -5.45 12.47 5.55
C LYS A 40 -6.54 12.60 6.60
N GLU A 41 -6.45 13.61 7.45
CA GLU A 41 -7.38 13.89 8.55
C GLU A 41 -8.79 14.16 7.99
N GLN A 42 -8.88 14.96 6.92
CA GLN A 42 -10.13 15.23 6.21
C GLN A 42 -10.70 13.97 5.56
N ALA A 43 -9.84 13.12 4.99
CA ALA A 43 -10.27 11.85 4.41
C ALA A 43 -10.83 10.90 5.48
N GLU A 44 -10.23 10.86 6.67
CA GLU A 44 -10.67 10.03 7.79
C GLU A 44 -12.03 10.49 8.34
N GLU A 45 -12.27 11.79 8.44
CA GLU A 45 -13.59 12.36 8.79
C GLU A 45 -14.66 11.93 7.79
N ILE A 46 -14.38 12.05 6.48
CA ILE A 46 -15.31 11.67 5.42
C ILE A 46 -15.57 10.16 5.40
N LEU A 47 -14.55 9.35 5.68
CA LEU A 47 -14.66 7.89 5.64
C LEU A 47 -15.40 7.30 6.85
N ALA A 48 -15.56 8.06 7.93
CA ALA A 48 -16.28 7.66 9.14
C ALA A 48 -15.87 6.28 9.66
N GLY A 49 -14.55 6.06 9.79
CA GLY A 49 -13.97 4.79 10.26
C GLY A 49 -13.74 3.73 9.18
N ARG A 50 -14.15 3.97 7.92
CA ARG A 50 -13.72 3.14 6.79
C ARG A 50 -12.31 3.51 6.34
N SER A 51 -11.62 2.58 5.68
CA SER A 51 -10.29 2.84 5.14
C SER A 51 -10.23 2.50 3.66
N LEU A 52 -9.70 3.43 2.87
CA LEU A 52 -9.33 3.20 1.47
C LEU A 52 -7.89 2.69 1.33
N GLN A 53 -7.17 2.52 2.44
CA GLN A 53 -5.82 1.99 2.38
C GLN A 53 -5.85 0.51 1.95
N PRO A 54 -4.85 0.07 1.17
CA PRO A 54 -4.71 -1.33 0.84
C PRO A 54 -4.62 -2.20 2.10
N ASN A 55 -5.13 -3.42 2.02
CA ASN A 55 -5.03 -4.38 3.11
C ASN A 55 -3.54 -4.70 3.45
N PRO A 56 -3.27 -5.24 4.65
CA PRO A 56 -1.88 -5.51 5.09
C PRO A 56 -1.11 -6.42 4.13
N TRP A 57 -1.76 -7.41 3.51
CA TRP A 57 -1.12 -8.29 2.55
C TRP A 57 -0.55 -7.53 1.35
N ARG A 58 -1.33 -6.63 0.74
CA ARG A 58 -0.86 -5.82 -0.40
C ARG A 58 0.24 -4.84 0.00
N ARG A 59 0.27 -4.41 1.27
CA ARG A 59 1.29 -3.48 1.77
C ARG A 59 2.61 -4.16 2.08
N PHE A 60 2.59 -5.38 2.62
CA PHE A 60 3.76 -5.96 3.28
C PHE A 60 4.17 -7.36 2.79
N SER A 61 3.38 -8.04 1.97
CA SER A 61 3.66 -9.44 1.58
C SER A 61 5.02 -9.61 0.91
N LEU A 62 5.47 -8.67 0.07
CA LEU A 62 6.80 -8.74 -0.53
C LEU A 62 7.93 -8.58 0.49
N TYR A 63 7.77 -7.68 1.49
CA TYR A 63 8.75 -7.59 2.58
C TYR A 63 8.79 -8.85 3.41
N GLY A 64 7.62 -9.45 3.69
CA GLY A 64 7.54 -10.74 4.38
C GLY A 64 8.29 -11.84 3.61
N LEU A 65 8.11 -11.91 2.29
CA LEU A 65 8.83 -12.88 1.45
C LEU A 65 10.35 -12.67 1.53
N ILE A 66 10.82 -11.44 1.39
CA ILE A 66 12.26 -11.11 1.49
C ILE A 66 12.81 -11.51 2.85
N ALA A 67 12.08 -11.23 3.93
CA ALA A 67 12.49 -11.58 5.30
C ALA A 67 12.61 -13.11 5.48
N VAL A 68 11.67 -13.88 4.92
CA VAL A 68 11.72 -15.35 4.97
C VAL A 68 12.95 -15.88 4.24
N PHE A 69 13.26 -15.40 3.04
CA PHE A 69 14.46 -15.81 2.31
C PHE A 69 15.75 -15.45 3.07
N ALA A 70 15.83 -14.23 3.60
CA ALA A 70 16.98 -13.79 4.39
C ALA A 70 17.19 -14.68 5.62
N PHE A 71 16.11 -15.05 6.31
CA PHE A 71 16.16 -15.96 7.45
C PHE A 71 16.72 -17.34 7.07
N PHE A 72 16.23 -17.94 5.99
CA PHE A 72 16.74 -19.24 5.52
C PHE A 72 18.22 -19.18 5.13
N ILE A 73 18.65 -18.12 4.45
CA ILE A 73 20.05 -17.92 4.08
C ILE A 73 20.92 -17.80 5.34
N ALA A 74 20.48 -17.02 6.33
CA ALA A 74 21.21 -16.85 7.58
C ALA A 74 21.34 -18.17 8.35
N VAL A 75 20.24 -18.93 8.50
CA VAL A 75 20.27 -20.25 9.15
C VAL A 75 21.18 -21.22 8.41
N ASN A 76 21.11 -21.26 7.08
CA ASN A 76 21.96 -22.13 6.28
C ASN A 76 23.45 -21.76 6.40
N SER A 77 23.75 -20.45 6.39
CA SER A 77 25.12 -19.95 6.59
C SER A 77 25.68 -20.32 7.95
N LEU A 78 24.87 -20.25 9.02
CA LEU A 78 25.29 -20.67 10.35
C LEU A 78 25.53 -22.17 10.44
N ARG A 79 24.74 -22.98 9.72
CA ARG A 79 24.86 -24.44 9.70
C ARG A 79 26.12 -24.94 8.98
N HIS A 80 26.55 -24.26 7.92
CA HIS A 80 27.72 -24.65 7.12
C HIS A 80 29.01 -23.91 7.51
N GLY A 81 28.93 -22.94 8.41
CA GLY A 81 30.07 -22.19 8.96
C GLY A 81 30.63 -22.74 10.27
N ALA A 82 30.19 -23.94 10.71
CA ALA A 82 30.73 -24.71 11.83
C ALA A 82 31.28 -26.05 11.33
#